data_AF-A0A7S2KDL1-F1
#
_entry.id   AF-A0A7S2KDL1-F1
#
_cell.length_a   1.000
_cell.length_b   1.000
_cell.length_c   1.000
_cell.angle_alpha   90.00
_cell.angle_beta   90.00
_cell.angle_gamma   90.00
#
_symmetry.space_group_name_H-M   'P 1'
#
loop_
_entity.id
_entity.type
_entity.pdbx_description
1 polymer ?
#
loop_
_entity_poly.entity_id
_entity_poly.type
_entity_poly.pdbx_seq_one_letter_code
_entity_poly.pdbx_strand_id
1 'polypeptide(L)'
;RNLMGWGVRKMTFVDSGRVSLSNPVRQSLFTHQDAADGRPKAQAACEAVRAVMPDAEAAHVELEIPMPGHPQQSVQGLRAAVQKLQDLVASHDVVCMLTDSRESRWLPSLLVAAA
;
A
#
# COMPACT_ATOMS: atom_id res chain seq x y z
N ARG A 1 12.17 -3.73 1.47
CA ARG A 1 13.23 -4.76 1.40
C ARG A 1 13.83 -5.07 2.78
N ASN A 2 14.20 -4.08 3.60
CA ASN A 2 14.79 -4.31 4.93
C ASN A 2 13.99 -5.26 5.82
N LEU A 3 12.65 -5.16 5.83
CA LEU A 3 11.79 -6.07 6.59
C LEU A 3 12.01 -7.56 6.23
N MET A 4 12.20 -7.88 4.93
CA MET A 4 12.52 -9.25 4.50
C MET A 4 13.87 -9.71 5.06
N GLY A 5 14.88 -8.84 5.02
CA GLY A 5 16.21 -9.14 5.58
C GLY A 5 16.22 -9.35 7.10
N TRP A 6 15.24 -8.79 7.80
CA TRP A 6 14.99 -9.00 9.24
C TRP A 6 14.05 -10.17 9.53
N GLY A 7 13.59 -10.92 8.52
CA GLY A 7 12.75 -12.10 8.69
C GLY A 7 11.26 -11.83 8.85
N VAL A 8 10.76 -10.61 8.57
CA VAL A 8 9.31 -10.33 8.56
C VAL A 8 8.68 -11.02 7.36
N ARG A 9 7.72 -11.93 7.62
CA ARG A 9 7.09 -12.77 6.59
C ARG A 9 5.74 -12.25 6.11
N LYS A 10 4.92 -11.72 7.01
CA LYS A 10 3.58 -11.19 6.71
C LYS A 10 3.65 -9.70 6.43
N MET A 11 3.20 -9.27 5.25
CA MET A 11 3.14 -7.85 4.89
C MET A 11 2.04 -7.58 3.87
N THR A 12 1.32 -6.47 4.04
CA THR A 12 0.30 -6.04 3.07
C THR A 12 0.66 -4.69 2.48
N PHE A 13 0.71 -4.61 1.16
CA PHE A 13 0.91 -3.35 0.44
C PHE A 13 -0.43 -2.68 0.15
N VAL A 14 -0.52 -1.37 0.37
CA VAL A 14 -1.70 -0.56 0.08
C VAL A 14 -1.28 0.62 -0.78
N ASP A 15 -1.74 0.67 -2.03
CA ASP A 15 -1.44 1.73 -3.00
C ASP A 15 -2.51 1.70 -4.12
N SER A 16 -3.04 2.85 -4.54
CA SER A 16 -4.01 2.97 -5.65
C SER A 16 -3.37 3.26 -7.00
N GLY A 17 -2.07 3.53 -7.03
CA GLY A 17 -1.33 3.95 -8.19
C GLY A 17 -0.87 2.81 -9.08
N ARG A 18 -0.45 3.18 -10.29
CA ARG A 18 0.17 2.29 -11.27
C ARG A 18 1.67 2.56 -11.37
N VAL A 19 2.44 1.53 -11.70
CA VAL A 19 3.88 1.68 -11.95
C VAL A 19 4.06 2.53 -13.21
N SER A 20 4.85 3.60 -13.09
CA SER A 20 5.19 4.51 -14.20
C SER A 20 6.66 4.33 -14.61
N LEU A 21 7.02 4.78 -15.83
CA LEU A 21 8.38 4.62 -16.38
C LEU A 21 9.49 5.22 -15.51
N SER A 22 9.17 6.23 -14.69
CA SER A 22 10.15 6.85 -13.78
C SER A 22 10.33 6.11 -12.45
N ASN A 23 9.45 5.13 -12.13
CA ASN A 23 9.47 4.44 -10.84
C ASN A 23 10.60 3.41 -10.68
N PRO A 24 10.94 2.54 -11.68
CA PRO A 24 11.90 1.46 -11.48
C PRO A 24 13.27 1.91 -10.96
N VAL A 25 13.74 3.10 -11.36
CA VAL A 25 15.04 3.65 -10.92
C VAL A 25 15.02 4.21 -9.49
N ARG A 26 13.85 4.41 -8.89
CA ARG A 26 13.68 4.97 -7.52
C ARG A 26 13.02 4.00 -6.54
N GLN A 27 12.27 3.04 -7.05
CA GLN A 27 11.41 2.13 -6.29
C GLN A 27 11.82 0.69 -6.60
N SER A 28 12.68 0.15 -5.73
CA SER A 28 13.42 -1.11 -5.93
C SER A 28 12.58 -2.40 -6.07
N LEU A 29 11.25 -2.32 -6.04
CA LEU A 29 10.35 -3.47 -6.23
C LEU A 29 9.75 -3.53 -7.64
N PHE A 30 10.03 -2.53 -8.49
CA PHE A 30 9.44 -2.46 -9.83
C PHE A 30 10.50 -2.58 -10.91
N THR A 31 10.12 -3.19 -12.03
CA THR A 31 10.93 -3.34 -13.24
C THR A 31 10.44 -2.40 -14.35
N HIS A 32 11.25 -2.23 -15.39
CA HIS A 32 10.80 -1.52 -16.60
C HIS A 32 9.58 -2.19 -17.24
N GLN A 33 9.50 -3.53 -17.18
CA GLN A 33 8.35 -4.26 -17.72
C GLN A 33 7.07 -3.96 -16.94
N ASP A 34 7.13 -3.91 -15.59
CA ASP A 34 5.96 -3.55 -14.78
C ASP A 34 5.45 -2.13 -15.13
N ALA A 35 6.36 -1.22 -15.47
CA ALA A 35 6.02 0.12 -15.91
C ALA A 35 5.42 0.15 -17.33
N ALA A 36 5.98 -0.64 -18.26
CA ALA A 36 5.47 -0.77 -19.63
C ALA A 36 4.04 -1.33 -19.65
N ASP A 37 3.75 -2.29 -18.76
CA ASP A 37 2.43 -2.90 -18.60
C ASP A 37 1.49 -2.06 -17.72
N GLY A 38 2.00 -0.98 -17.12
CA GLY A 38 1.24 -0.10 -16.22
C GLY A 38 0.66 -0.82 -15.01
N ARG A 39 1.38 -1.79 -14.44
CA ARG A 39 0.84 -2.69 -13.42
C ARG A 39 0.42 -1.93 -12.15
N PRO A 40 -0.59 -2.40 -11.40
CA PRO A 40 -0.91 -1.84 -10.09
C PRO A 40 0.29 -1.95 -9.14
N LYS A 41 0.66 -0.85 -8.47
CA LYS A 41 1.85 -0.80 -7.60
C LYS A 41 1.77 -1.80 -6.46
N ALA A 42 0.63 -1.89 -5.79
CA ALA A 42 0.44 -2.79 -4.66
C ALA A 42 0.63 -4.25 -5.09
N GLN A 43 0.03 -4.64 -6.23
CA GLN A 43 0.16 -5.98 -6.79
C GLN A 43 1.61 -6.28 -7.21
N ALA A 44 2.23 -5.40 -8.01
CA ALA A 44 3.61 -5.60 -8.47
C ALA A 44 4.60 -5.71 -7.31
N ALA A 45 4.43 -4.92 -6.25
CA ALA A 45 5.26 -4.98 -5.05
C ALA A 45 5.11 -6.32 -4.31
N CYS A 46 3.88 -6.81 -4.17
CA CYS A 46 3.58 -8.11 -3.57
C CYS A 46 4.25 -9.25 -4.34
N GLU A 47 4.16 -9.25 -5.67
CA GLU A 47 4.78 -10.27 -6.51
C GLU A 47 6.30 -10.20 -6.48
N ALA A 48 6.89 -8.99 -6.49
CA ALA A 48 8.32 -8.80 -6.38
C ALA A 48 8.87 -9.30 -5.02
N VAL A 49 8.11 -9.14 -3.93
CA VAL A 49 8.47 -9.73 -2.63
C VAL A 49 8.47 -11.25 -2.72
N ARG A 50 7.41 -11.87 -3.25
CA ARG A 50 7.32 -13.34 -3.36
C ARG A 50 8.38 -13.93 -4.31
N ALA A 51 8.77 -13.20 -5.34
CA ALA A 51 9.86 -13.61 -6.23
C ALA A 51 11.22 -13.67 -5.51
N VAL A 52 11.42 -12.84 -4.49
CA VAL A 52 12.65 -12.81 -3.67
C VAL A 52 12.57 -13.77 -2.47
N MET A 53 11.40 -13.85 -1.83
CA MET A 53 11.13 -14.65 -0.64
C MET A 53 9.83 -15.44 -0.87
N PRO A 54 9.90 -16.65 -1.46
CA PRO A 54 8.71 -17.41 -1.87
C PRO A 54 7.75 -17.81 -0.74
N ASP A 55 8.28 -17.93 0.48
CA ASP A 55 7.52 -18.23 1.70
C ASP A 55 6.97 -16.97 2.40
N ALA A 56 7.03 -15.80 1.75
CA ALA A 56 6.41 -14.58 2.25
C ALA A 56 4.89 -14.63 2.18
N GLU A 57 4.22 -14.35 3.30
CA GLU A 57 2.79 -14.04 3.38
C GLU A 57 2.53 -12.59 2.95
N ALA A 58 2.95 -12.25 1.73
CA ALA A 58 2.72 -10.93 1.15
C ALA A 58 1.29 -10.83 0.59
N ALA A 59 0.59 -9.73 0.82
CA ALA A 59 -0.71 -9.42 0.22
C ALA A 59 -0.71 -8.00 -0.36
N HIS A 60 -1.72 -7.68 -1.17
CA HIS A 60 -1.90 -6.33 -1.72
C HIS A 60 -3.36 -5.91 -1.68
N VAL A 61 -3.57 -4.60 -1.56
CA VAL A 61 -4.88 -3.96 -1.67
C VAL A 61 -4.73 -2.69 -2.50
N GLU A 62 -5.45 -2.63 -3.61
CA GLU A 62 -5.60 -1.40 -4.39
C GLU A 62 -6.64 -0.51 -3.70
N LEU A 63 -6.18 0.48 -2.95
CA LEU A 63 -7.04 1.36 -2.17
C LEU A 63 -6.49 2.78 -2.18
N GLU A 64 -7.34 3.73 -2.56
CA GLU A 64 -7.05 5.14 -2.39
C GLU A 64 -7.37 5.55 -0.94
N ILE A 65 -6.41 6.13 -0.24
CA ILE A 65 -6.60 6.60 1.13
C ILE A 65 -7.36 7.93 1.09
N PRO A 66 -8.56 8.04 1.70
CA PRO A 66 -9.30 9.29 1.75
C PRO A 66 -8.49 10.41 2.42
N MET A 67 -8.33 11.52 1.70
CA MET A 67 -7.59 12.69 2.17
C MET A 67 -8.53 13.81 2.61
N PRO A 68 -8.27 14.46 3.76
CA PRO A 68 -9.04 15.63 4.17
C PRO A 68 -8.90 16.75 3.14
N GLY A 69 -10.01 17.43 2.82
CA GLY A 69 -10.04 18.52 1.83
C GLY A 69 -10.14 18.07 0.37
N HIS A 70 -10.11 16.76 0.09
CA HIS A 70 -10.28 16.23 -1.27
C HIS A 70 -11.72 15.76 -1.52
N PRO A 71 -12.30 16.09 -2.69
CA PRO A 71 -13.66 15.66 -3.03
C PRO A 71 -13.75 14.15 -3.12
N GLN A 72 -14.85 13.60 -2.61
CA GLN A 72 -15.12 12.16 -2.64
C GLN A 72 -16.21 11.87 -3.66
N GLN A 73 -16.02 10.83 -4.46
CA GLN A 73 -16.97 10.47 -5.53
C GLN A 73 -18.34 10.04 -4.97
N SER A 74 -18.35 9.36 -3.83
CA SER A 74 -19.58 8.99 -3.13
C SER A 74 -19.34 8.76 -1.63
N VAL A 75 -20.38 9.01 -0.82
CA VAL A 75 -20.36 8.72 0.62
C VAL A 75 -20.21 7.22 0.89
N GLN A 76 -20.83 6.39 0.06
CA GLN A 76 -20.74 4.93 0.20
C GLN A 76 -19.33 4.41 -0.09
N GLY A 77 -18.69 4.90 -1.16
CA GLY A 77 -17.32 4.56 -1.49
C GLY A 77 -16.33 5.03 -0.41
N LEU A 78 -16.52 6.24 0.11
CA LEU A 78 -15.74 6.75 1.24
C LEU A 78 -15.86 5.83 2.46
N ARG A 79 -17.08 5.47 2.86
CA ARG A 79 -17.30 4.57 4.01
C ARG A 79 -16.64 3.21 3.79
N ALA A 80 -16.76 2.64 2.59
CA ALA A 80 -16.12 1.37 2.26
C ALA A 80 -14.59 1.46 2.33
N ALA A 81 -13.99 2.53 1.82
CA ALA A 81 -12.55 2.75 1.88
C ALA A 81 -12.05 2.92 3.33
N VAL A 82 -12.77 3.71 4.14
CA VAL A 82 -12.46 3.89 5.57
C VAL A 82 -12.55 2.57 6.31
N GLN A 83 -13.63 1.81 6.12
CA GLN A 83 -13.81 0.51 6.76
C GLN A 83 -12.69 -0.46 6.35
N LYS A 84 -12.38 -0.52 5.05
CA LYS A 84 -11.32 -1.40 4.55
C LYS A 84 -9.96 -1.06 5.16
N LEU A 85 -9.63 0.21 5.26
CA LEU A 85 -8.39 0.67 5.89
C LEU A 85 -8.38 0.35 7.39
N GLN A 86 -9.50 0.53 8.09
CA GLN A 86 -9.64 0.17 9.50
C GLN A 86 -9.42 -1.33 9.75
N ASP A 87 -10.03 -2.20 8.93
CA ASP A 87 -9.83 -3.65 9.01
C ASP A 87 -8.37 -4.05 8.76
N LEU A 88 -7.68 -3.35 7.86
CA LEU A 88 -6.26 -3.57 7.59
C LEU A 88 -5.40 -3.14 8.78
N VAL A 89 -5.67 -1.98 9.38
CA VAL A 89 -4.97 -1.53 10.60
C VAL A 89 -5.18 -2.52 11.75
N ALA A 90 -6.43 -2.94 12.00
CA ALA A 90 -6.75 -3.87 13.08
C ALA A 90 -6.15 -5.28 12.89
N SER A 91 -5.81 -5.68 11.66
CA SER A 91 -5.26 -7.01 11.34
C SER A 91 -3.73 -7.08 11.26
N HIS A 92 -3.03 -5.97 11.54
CA HIS A 92 -1.57 -5.87 11.48
C HIS A 92 -0.99 -5.26 12.76
N ASP A 93 0.14 -5.80 13.21
CA ASP A 93 0.80 -5.34 14.45
C ASP A 93 1.55 -4.01 14.28
N VAL A 94 1.99 -3.72 13.05
CA VAL A 94 2.79 -2.53 12.72
C VAL A 94 2.29 -1.91 11.42
N VAL A 95 2.04 -0.59 11.45
CA VAL A 95 1.61 0.20 10.28
C VAL A 95 2.70 1.18 9.87
N CYS A 96 3.22 1.01 8.64
CA CYS A 96 4.20 1.92 8.05
C CYS A 96 3.50 2.95 7.15
N MET A 97 3.38 4.19 7.62
CA MET A 97 2.76 5.29 6.85
C MET A 97 3.73 5.90 5.83
N LEU A 98 3.89 5.26 4.68
CA LEU A 98 4.84 5.62 3.62
C LEU A 98 4.22 6.39 2.45
N THR A 99 3.13 7.14 2.69
CA THR A 99 2.46 7.96 1.67
C THR A 99 3.24 9.27 1.40
N ASP A 100 2.90 9.96 0.31
CA ASP A 100 3.64 11.10 -0.22
C ASP A 100 3.23 12.46 0.39
N SER A 101 1.99 12.59 0.87
CA SER A 101 1.45 13.84 1.41
C SER A 101 1.19 13.80 2.92
N ARG A 102 1.02 14.97 3.55
CA ARG A 102 0.61 15.07 4.96
C ARG A 102 -0.84 14.62 5.12
N GLU A 103 -1.67 14.99 4.16
CA GLU A 103 -3.11 14.77 4.12
C GLU A 103 -3.43 13.27 4.10
N SER A 104 -2.71 12.50 3.27
CA SER A 104 -2.85 11.04 3.20
C SER A 104 -2.44 10.31 4.48
N ARG A 105 -1.58 10.91 5.31
CA ARG A 105 -1.19 10.33 6.61
C ARG A 105 -2.23 10.55 7.71
N TRP A 106 -3.16 11.49 7.55
CA TRP A 106 -4.10 11.88 8.62
C TRP A 106 -5.01 10.72 9.05
N LEU A 107 -5.72 10.10 8.10
CA LEU A 107 -6.67 9.03 8.43
C LEU A 107 -5.96 7.77 8.99
N PRO A 108 -4.89 7.24 8.37
CA PRO A 108 -4.13 6.13 8.97
C PRO A 108 -3.63 6.44 10.39
N SER A 109 -3.15 7.66 10.64
CA SER A 109 -2.69 8.07 11.98
C SER A 109 -3.82 8.02 13.01
N LEU A 110 -5.01 8.51 12.63
CA LEU A 110 -6.19 8.49 13.51
C LEU A 110 -6.64 7.05 13.80
N LEU A 111 -6.68 6.18 12.78
CA LEU A 111 -7.09 4.79 12.93
C LEU A 111 -6.12 4.00 13.81
N VAL A 112 -4.80 4.20 13.65
CA VAL A 112 -3.78 3.56 14.48
C VAL A 112 -3.86 4.05 15.93
N ALA A 113 -4.12 5.34 16.16
CA ALA A 113 -4.27 5.89 17.51
C ALA A 113 -5.55 5.43 18.23
N ALA A 114 -6.56 4.99 17.48
CA ALA A 114 -7.84 4.53 18.01
C ALA A 114 -7.93 2.99 18.16
N ALA A 115 -6.94 2.25 17.66
CA ALA A 115 -6.83 0.80 17.75
C ALA A 115 -6.22 0.36 19.09
#